data_AF-A0A6A4D0E8-F1
#
_entry.id   AF-A0A6A4D0E8-F1
#
_cell.length_a   1.000
_cell.length_b   1.000
_cell.length_c   1.000
_cell.angle_alpha   90.00
_cell.angle_beta   90.00
_cell.angle_gamma   90.00
#
_symmetry.space_group_name_H-M   'P 1'
#
loop_
_entity.id
_entity.type
_entity.pdbx_description
1 polymer ?
#
loop_
_entity_poly.entity_id
_entity_poly.type
_entity_poly.pdbx_seq_one_letter_code
_entity_poly.pdbx_strand_id
1 'polypeptide(L)'
;MIIAAGRDLDVPLAPLDPEGVAYRLWKQAVWTLAKDLDGKANTVLGNIDGKGRSRTAGSLRKRWRKLRVNHRPAYDALCSTFIMRKASGAIVDRCTPDSHQWKQKDLES
;
A
#
# COMPACT_ATOMS: atom_id res chain seq x y z
N MET A 1 3.94 -2.08 -0.63
CA MET A 1 3.66 -0.97 0.28
C MET A 1 2.25 -0.50 0.02
N ILE A 2 1.40 -0.54 1.04
CA ILE A 2 0.01 -0.09 0.96
C ILE A 2 0.01 1.35 1.46
N ILE A 3 -0.16 2.31 0.55
CA ILE A 3 -0.36 3.71 0.96
C ILE A 3 -1.84 3.88 1.22
N ALA A 4 -2.29 3.52 2.43
CA ALA A 4 -3.57 4.00 2.91
C ALA A 4 -3.37 5.45 3.34
N ALA A 5 -4.05 6.35 2.63
CA ALA A 5 -4.12 7.74 3.00
C ALA A 5 -4.75 7.88 4.41
N GLY A 6 -3.92 7.99 5.44
CA GLY A 6 -4.25 8.61 6.72
C GLY A 6 -5.39 7.98 7.53
N ARG A 7 -5.67 6.68 7.36
CA ARG A 7 -6.47 5.93 8.32
C ARG A 7 -5.62 4.76 8.81
N ASP A 8 -5.59 4.55 10.12
CA ASP A 8 -5.15 3.27 10.67
C ASP A 8 -5.88 2.17 9.90
N LEU A 9 -5.12 1.38 9.15
CA LEU A 9 -5.67 0.21 8.52
C LEU A 9 -5.87 -0.81 9.61
N ASP A 10 -7.09 -0.86 10.13
CA ASP A 10 -7.51 -1.94 11.00
C ASP A 10 -7.61 -3.22 10.16
N VAL A 11 -6.48 -3.92 10.06
CA VAL A 11 -6.46 -5.26 9.48
C VAL A 11 -7.05 -6.19 10.54
N PRO A 12 -8.21 -6.79 10.29
CA PRO A 12 -8.85 -7.63 11.30
C PRO A 12 -7.91 -8.78 11.68
N LEU A 13 -7.84 -9.11 12.97
CA LEU A 13 -7.05 -10.24 13.45
C LEU A 13 -7.59 -11.56 12.88
N ALA A 14 -6.68 -12.44 12.48
CA ALA A 14 -7.03 -13.77 12.00
C ALA A 14 -7.67 -14.59 13.15
N PRO A 15 -8.86 -15.18 12.93
CA PRO A 15 -9.45 -16.12 13.88
C PRO A 15 -8.56 -17.35 14.10
N LEU A 16 -8.59 -17.91 15.31
CA LEU A 16 -7.81 -19.10 15.69
C LEU A 16 -8.27 -20.38 14.97
N ASP A 17 -9.56 -20.45 14.62
CA ASP A 17 -10.14 -21.58 13.90
C ASP A 17 -10.14 -21.29 12.38
N PRO A 18 -9.28 -21.96 11.59
CA PRO A 18 -9.12 -21.72 10.16
C PRO A 18 -10.24 -22.34 9.29
N GLU A 19 -11.16 -23.13 9.85
CA GLU A 19 -12.23 -23.77 9.09
C GLU A 19 -13.62 -23.15 9.38
N GLY A 20 -13.73 -22.46 10.51
CA GLY A 20 -14.95 -21.80 10.96
C GLY A 20 -15.45 -20.65 10.08
N VAL A 21 -16.72 -20.33 10.26
CA VAL A 21 -17.41 -19.20 9.60
C VAL A 21 -16.68 -17.88 9.85
N ALA A 22 -16.12 -17.69 11.06
CA ALA A 22 -15.33 -16.52 11.42
C ALA A 22 -14.11 -16.32 10.50
N TYR A 23 -13.38 -17.39 10.16
CA TYR A 23 -12.23 -17.31 9.26
C TYR A 23 -12.63 -16.98 7.82
N ARG A 24 -13.77 -17.48 7.34
CA ARG A 24 -14.31 -17.12 6.02
C ARG A 24 -14.68 -15.64 5.96
N LEU A 25 -15.36 -15.12 6.98
CA LEU A 25 -15.71 -13.71 7.10
C LEU A 25 -14.47 -12.82 7.19
N TRP A 26 -13.47 -13.23 7.99
CA TRP A 26 -12.18 -12.56 8.08
C TRP A 26 -11.48 -12.47 6.71
N LYS A 27 -11.38 -13.59 5.98
CA LYS A 27 -10.80 -13.59 4.61
C LYS A 27 -11.53 -12.63 3.68
N GLN A 28 -12.86 -12.60 3.73
CA GLN A 28 -13.66 -11.69 2.92
C GLN A 28 -13.42 -10.22 3.29
N ALA A 29 -13.29 -9.91 4.58
CA ALA A 29 -12.97 -8.56 5.05
C ALA A 29 -11.59 -8.11 4.58
N VAL A 30 -10.56 -8.95 4.77
CA VAL A 30 -9.19 -8.69 4.29
C VAL A 30 -9.16 -8.52 2.77
N TRP A 31 -9.87 -9.37 2.03
CA TRP A 31 -9.96 -9.27 0.57
C TRP A 31 -10.61 -7.96 0.12
N THR A 32 -11.69 -7.55 0.78
CA THR A 32 -12.40 -6.29 0.49
C THR A 32 -11.49 -5.09 0.76
N LEU A 33 -10.78 -5.11 1.89
CA LEU A 33 -9.80 -4.08 2.24
C LEU A 33 -8.69 -3.99 1.19
N ALA A 34 -8.10 -5.13 0.80
CA ALA A 34 -7.07 -5.18 -0.23
C ALA A 34 -7.56 -4.62 -1.57
N LYS A 35 -8.81 -4.93 -1.97
CA LYS A 35 -9.41 -4.44 -3.21
C LYS A 35 -9.64 -2.93 -3.20
N ASP A 36 -10.06 -2.35 -2.08
CA ASP A 36 -10.22 -0.91 -1.91
C ASP A 36 -8.88 -0.18 -2.03
N LEU A 37 -7.85 -0.72 -1.36
CA LEU A 37 -6.49 -0.18 -1.41
C LEU A 37 -5.87 -0.26 -2.80
N ASP A 38 -6.04 -1.38 -3.50
CA ASP A 38 -5.63 -1.53 -4.89
C ASP A 38 -6.37 -0.52 -5.79
N GLY A 39 -7.65 -0.24 -5.51
CA GLY A 39 -8.43 0.79 -6.20
C GLY A 39 -7.81 2.18 -6.03
N LYS A 40 -7.58 2.60 -4.79
CA LYS A 40 -6.96 3.90 -4.46
C LYS A 40 -5.57 4.04 -5.07
N ALA A 41 -4.75 3.01 -4.97
CA ALA A 41 -3.42 2.99 -5.55
C ALA A 41 -3.44 3.12 -7.08
N ASN A 42 -4.39 2.47 -7.76
CA ASN A 42 -4.56 2.61 -9.20
C ASN A 42 -4.98 4.03 -9.61
N THR A 43 -5.88 4.67 -8.85
CA THR A 43 -6.27 6.06 -9.11
C THR A 43 -5.08 7.00 -9.00
N VAL A 44 -4.32 6.92 -7.89
CA VAL A 44 -3.12 7.75 -7.69
C VAL A 44 -2.09 7.52 -8.79
N LEU A 45 -1.80 6.25 -9.13
CA LEU A 45 -0.84 5.95 -10.20
C LEU A 45 -1.32 6.40 -11.58
N GLY A 46 -2.63 6.30 -11.86
CA GLY A 46 -3.23 6.79 -13.10
C GLY A 46 -3.03 8.28 -13.29
N ASN A 47 -3.15 9.05 -12.21
CA ASN A 47 -2.90 10.49 -12.23
C ASN A 47 -1.41 10.83 -12.45
N ILE A 48 -0.48 9.93 -12.10
CA ILE A 48 0.96 10.18 -12.23
C ILE A 48 1.51 9.79 -13.61
N ASP A 49 1.16 8.59 -14.11
CA ASP A 49 1.75 8.06 -15.34
C ASP A 49 0.78 8.06 -16.53
N GLY A 50 -0.45 8.57 -16.35
CA GLY A 50 -1.48 8.64 -17.38
C GLY A 50 -2.07 7.30 -17.81
N LYS A 51 -1.70 6.18 -17.15
CA LYS A 51 -2.14 4.83 -17.57
C LYS A 51 -3.42 4.40 -16.88
N GLY A 52 -4.21 3.62 -17.60
CA GLY A 52 -5.40 2.96 -17.09
C GLY A 52 -5.12 2.01 -15.92
N ARG A 53 -6.19 1.51 -15.29
CA ARG A 53 -6.12 0.64 -14.11
C ARG A 53 -5.36 -0.67 -14.38
N SER A 54 -4.50 -1.05 -13.44
CA SER A 54 -3.87 -2.37 -13.38
C SER A 54 -4.92 -3.44 -13.03
N ARG A 55 -5.07 -4.47 -13.86
CA ARG A 55 -6.09 -5.53 -13.70
C ARG A 55 -5.79 -6.53 -12.58
N THR A 56 -4.53 -6.62 -12.15
CA THR A 56 -4.08 -7.60 -11.14
C THR A 56 -3.19 -6.94 -10.10
N ALA A 57 -3.18 -7.43 -8.87
CA ALA A 57 -2.26 -6.95 -7.83
C ALA A 57 -0.79 -7.10 -8.26
N GLY A 58 -0.45 -8.16 -9.00
CA GLY A 58 0.89 -8.36 -9.54
C GLY A 58 1.31 -7.29 -10.55
N SER A 59 0.41 -6.90 -11.46
CA SER A 59 0.69 -5.80 -12.41
C SER A 59 0.78 -4.45 -11.69
N LEU A 60 -0.07 -4.21 -10.69
CA LEU A 60 -0.01 -3.01 -9.85
C LEU A 60 1.35 -2.89 -9.13
N ARG A 61 1.83 -3.98 -8.51
CA ARG A 61 3.16 -4.01 -7.88
C ARG A 61 4.29 -3.73 -8.85
N LYS A 62 4.25 -4.29 -10.07
CA LYS A 62 5.25 -4.00 -11.11
C LYS A 62 5.21 -2.53 -11.53
N ARG A 63 4.01 -1.96 -11.70
CA ARG A 63 3.82 -0.55 -12.05
C ARG A 63 4.36 0.38 -10.97
N TRP A 64 4.09 0.08 -9.70
CA TRP A 64 4.69 0.79 -8.57
C TRP A 64 6.22 0.81 -8.62
N ARG A 65 6.87 -0.33 -8.88
CA ARG A 65 8.34 -0.38 -9.00
C ARG A 65 8.86 0.48 -10.15
N LYS A 66 8.14 0.52 -11.28
CA LYS A 66 8.50 1.37 -12.43
C LYS A 66 8.36 2.86 -12.14
N LEU A 67 7.57 3.26 -11.15
CA LEU A 67 7.43 4.66 -10.76
C LEU A 67 8.77 5.28 -10.35
N ARG A 68 9.59 4.53 -9.59
CA ARG A 68 10.93 4.98 -9.17
C ARG A 68 11.83 5.31 -10.36
N VAL A 69 11.70 4.58 -11.46
CA VAL A 69 12.55 4.77 -12.65
C VAL A 69 11.97 5.83 -13.57
N ASN A 70 10.67 5.78 -13.84
CA ASN A 70 10.05 6.57 -14.91
C ASN A 70 9.48 7.91 -14.43
N HIS A 71 9.17 8.04 -13.13
CA HIS A 71 8.52 9.21 -12.54
C HIS A 71 9.15 9.54 -11.19
N ARG A 72 10.48 9.69 -11.17
CA ARG A 72 11.25 9.84 -9.94
C ARG A 72 10.78 10.97 -9.02
N PRO A 73 10.48 12.20 -9.49
CA PRO A 73 9.99 13.26 -8.61
C PRO A 73 8.69 12.90 -7.88
N ALA A 74 7.76 12.24 -8.57
CA ALA A 74 6.50 11.80 -7.96
C ALA A 74 6.73 10.66 -6.96
N TYR A 75 7.66 9.75 -7.25
CA TYR A 75 8.09 8.71 -6.32
C TYR A 75 8.69 9.33 -5.05
N ASP A 76 9.59 10.31 -5.18
CA ASP A 76 10.24 10.96 -4.05
C ASP A 76 9.26 11.76 -3.19
N ALA A 77 8.28 12.45 -3.81
CA ALA A 77 7.23 13.16 -3.09
C ALA A 77 6.35 12.20 -2.25
N LEU A 78 5.97 11.05 -2.83
CA LEU A 78 5.22 10.01 -2.11
C LEU A 78 6.04 9.39 -0.98
N CYS A 79 7.32 9.10 -1.24
CA CYS A 79 8.25 8.54 -0.27
C CYS A 79 8.46 9.50 0.91
N SER A 80 8.75 10.77 0.63
CA SER A 80 8.89 11.82 1.64
C SER A 80 7.62 11.99 2.48
N THR A 81 6.45 12.01 1.82
CA THR A 81 5.16 12.13 2.53
C THR A 81 4.93 10.96 3.47
N PHE A 82 5.25 9.73 3.04
CA PHE A 82 5.14 8.54 3.89
C PHE A 82 6.08 8.62 5.09
N ILE A 83 7.36 8.94 4.87
CA ILE A 83 8.36 9.04 5.95
C ILE A 83 7.94 10.09 6.98
N MET A 84 7.53 11.28 6.53
CA MET A 84 7.06 12.36 7.41
C MET A 84 5.84 11.93 8.23
N ARG A 85 4.84 11.31 7.59
CA ARG A 85 3.64 10.83 8.30
C ARG A 85 3.98 9.74 9.30
N LYS A 86 4.86 8.80 8.95
CA LYS A 86 5.31 7.75 9.87
C LYS A 86 6.05 8.34 11.08
N ALA A 87 6.96 9.30 10.85
CA ALA A 87 7.69 9.98 11.90
C ALA A 87 6.78 10.75 12.86
N SER A 88 5.70 11.36 12.34
CA SER A 88 4.69 12.04 13.17
C SER A 88 3.72 11.10 13.91
N GLY A 89 3.79 9.78 13.67
CA GLY A 89 2.82 8.82 14.19
C GLY A 89 1.44 8.87 13.50
N ALA A 90 1.25 9.73 12.50
CA ALA A 90 -0.01 9.86 11.76
C ALA A 90 -0.35 8.63 10.90
N ILE A 91 0.61 7.74 10.67
CA ILE A 91 0.38 6.42 10.06
C ILE A 91 1.16 5.36 10.83
N VAL A 92 0.54 4.19 10.98
CA VAL A 92 1.20 2.99 11.49
C VAL A 92 1.05 1.88 10.43
N ASP A 93 2.16 1.50 9.78
CA ASP A 93 2.19 0.32 8.90
C ASP A 93 2.65 -0.89 9.70
N ARG A 94 1.69 -1.73 10.13
CA ARG A 94 1.95 -3.02 10.79
C ARG A 94 2.00 -4.20 9.82
N CYS A 95 1.72 -3.96 8.55
CA CYS A 95 1.54 -5.02 7.54
C CYS A 95 2.80 -5.25 6.72
N THR A 96 3.66 -4.25 6.61
CA THR A 96 4.95 -4.33 5.91
C THR A 96 6.09 -4.45 6.93
N PRO A 97 6.99 -5.45 6.83
CA PRO A 97 8.18 -5.50 7.68
C PRO A 97 9.01 -4.23 7.57
N ASP A 98 9.61 -3.76 8.67
CA ASP A 98 10.39 -2.52 8.70
C ASP A 98 11.55 -2.48 7.69
N SER A 99 12.12 -3.64 7.31
CA SER A 99 13.15 -3.74 6.28
C SER A 99 12.64 -3.41 4.87
N HIS A 100 11.33 -3.53 4.64
CA HIS A 100 10.67 -3.31 3.35
C HIS A 100 9.83 -2.02 3.29
N GLN A 101 9.76 -1.26 4.39
CA GLN A 101 9.14 0.06 4.41
C GLN A 101 10.08 1.11 3.82
N TRP A 102 9.51 2.18 3.26
CA TRP A 102 10.29 3.31 2.77
C TRP A 102 11.06 4.00 3.89
N LYS A 103 12.32 4.31 3.59
CA LYS A 103 13.28 4.97 4.48
C LYS A 103 13.98 6.09 3.74
N GLN A 104 14.68 6.94 4.50
CA GLN A 104 15.41 8.07 3.93
C GLN A 104 16.35 7.67 2.78
N LYS A 105 17.03 6.53 2.90
CA LYS A 105 17.88 5.96 1.84
C LYS A 105 17.19 5.74 0.49
N ASP A 106 15.86 5.60 0.47
CA ASP A 106 15.10 5.41 -0.77
C ASP A 106 14.94 6.72 -1.57
N LEU A 107 15.22 7.86 -0.95
CA LEU A 107 15.27 9.20 -1.56
C LEU A 107 16.67 9.54 -2.11
N GLU A 108 17.72 8.88 -1.62
CA GLU A 108 19.13 9.22 -1.88
C GLU A 108 19.69 8.58 -3.17
N SER A 109 18.90 7.75 -3.86
CA SER A 109 19.31 7.00 -5.07
C SER A 109 19.16 7.74 -6.38
#